data_AF-A0A382MJL0-F1
#
_entry.id   AF-A0A382MJL0-F1
#
_cell.length_a   1.000
_cell.length_b   1.000
_cell.length_c   1.000
_cell.angle_alpha   90.00
_cell.angle_beta   90.00
_cell.angle_gamma   90.00
#
_symmetry.space_group_name_H-M   'P 1'
#
loop_
_entity.id
_entity.type
_entity.pdbx_description
1 polymer ?
#
loop_
_entity_poly.entity_id
_entity_poly.type
_entity_poly.pdbx_seq_one_letter_code
_entity_poly.pdbx_strand_id
1 'polypeptide(L)' 'GAVNAVPTLIQAFQDPHAIVRQGAAEALEKIGTPEALKAVEEYQSRQQYTDTFTKPVGDE' A
#
# COMPACT_ATOMS: atom_id res chain seq x y z
N GLY A 1 -19.85 -6.36 -10.91
CA GLY A 1 -19.29 -7.06 -9.75
C GLY A 1 -17.85 -6.63 -9.61
N ALA A 2 -17.52 -5.87 -8.57
CA ALA A 2 -16.14 -5.52 -8.26
C ALA A 2 -15.52 -6.75 -7.57
N VAL A 3 -15.06 -7.69 -8.38
CA VAL A 3 -14.46 -8.94 -7.94
C VAL A 3 -13.15 -8.57 -7.22
N ASN A 4 -13.20 -8.52 -5.89
CA ASN A 4 -12.09 -8.44 -4.95
C ASN A 4 -10.78 -7.84 -5.50
N ALA A 5 -10.67 -6.50 -5.53
CA ALA A 5 -9.45 -5.82 -5.94
C ALA A 5 -8.27 -6.06 -4.98
N VAL A 6 -8.56 -6.33 -3.70
CA VAL A 6 -7.56 -6.56 -2.65
C VAL A 6 -6.58 -7.70 -2.99
N PRO A 7 -7.01 -8.95 -3.28
CA PRO A 7 -6.09 -10.02 -3.66
C PRO A 7 -5.32 -9.72 -4.96
N THR A 8 -5.93 -9.04 -5.92
CA THR A 8 -5.25 -8.64 -7.17
C THR A 8 -4.11 -7.66 -6.91
N LEU A 9 -4.31 -6.68 -6.03
CA LEU A 9 -3.28 -5.71 -5.66
C LEU A 9 -2.21 -6.34 -4.77
N ILE A 10 -2.56 -7.30 -3.91
CA ILE A 10 -1.57 -8.09 -3.16
C ILE A 10 -0.67 -8.89 -4.11
N GLN A 11 -1.22 -9.48 -5.17
CA GLN A 11 -0.41 -10.15 -6.20
C GLN A 11 0.51 -9.17 -6.95
N ALA A 12 0.06 -7.93 -7.16
CA ALA A 12 0.85 -6.90 -7.81
C ALA A 12 2.12 -6.49 -7.02
N PHE A 13 2.20 -6.79 -5.72
CA PHE A 13 3.46 -6.64 -4.96
C PHE A 13 4.57 -7.60 -5.38
N GLN A 14 4.25 -8.67 -6.11
CA GLN A 14 5.24 -9.59 -6.67
C GLN A 14 5.74 -9.14 -8.05
N ASP A 15 5.15 -8.08 -8.62
CA ASP A 15 5.55 -7.59 -9.93
C ASP A 15 7.00 -7.05 -9.87
N PRO A 16 7.83 -7.37 -10.88
CA PRO A 16 9.20 -6.88 -10.93
C PRO A 16 9.29 -5.35 -11.03
N HIS A 17 8.27 -4.68 -11.58
CA HIS A 17 8.27 -3.23 -11.76
C HIS A 17 7.92 -2.52 -10.45
N ALA A 18 8.84 -1.65 -10.00
CA ALA A 18 8.64 -0.86 -8.79
C ALA A 18 7.39 0.03 -8.85
N ILE A 19 7.06 0.57 -10.03
CA ILE A 19 5.85 1.38 -10.24
C ILE A 19 4.56 0.58 -10.00
N VAL A 20 4.53 -0.69 -10.42
CA VAL A 20 3.36 -1.56 -10.22
C VAL A 20 3.18 -1.85 -8.73
N ARG A 21 4.27 -2.11 -8.01
CA ARG A 21 4.21 -2.32 -6.55
C ARG A 21 3.78 -1.07 -5.78
N GLN A 22 4.27 0.11 -6.17
CA GLN A 22 3.85 1.37 -5.56
C GLN A 22 2.37 1.68 -5.86
N GLY A 23 1.93 1.52 -7.11
CA GLY A 23 0.52 1.71 -7.48
C GLY A 23 -0.41 0.73 -6.76
N ALA A 24 0.06 -0.50 -6.50
CA ALA A 24 -0.67 -1.46 -5.69
C ALA A 24 -0.83 -1.00 -4.24
N ALA A 25 0.22 -0.46 -3.63
CA ALA A 25 0.15 0.10 -2.28
C ALA A 25 -0.84 1.27 -2.20
N GLU A 26 -0.74 2.25 -3.10
CA GLU A 26 -1.64 3.41 -3.11
C GLU A 26 -3.10 3.00 -3.32
N ALA A 27 -3.35 2.02 -4.18
CA ALA A 27 -4.70 1.52 -4.43
C ALA A 27 -5.26 0.79 -3.18
N LEU A 28 -4.43 0.01 -2.49
CA LEU A 28 -4.80 -0.66 -1.24
C LEU A 28 -5.08 0.34 -0.11
N GLU A 29 -4.28 1.41 0.01
CA GLU A 29 -4.55 2.52 0.95
C GLU A 29 -5.89 3.21 0.64
N LYS A 30 -6.18 3.46 -0.63
CA LYS A 30 -7.47 4.04 -1.08
C LYS A 30 -8.66 3.11 -0.83
N ILE A 31 -8.47 1.79 -0.87
CA ILE A 31 -9.51 0.81 -0.54
C ILE A 31 -9.84 0.86 0.96
N GLY A 32 -8.85 1.07 1.83
CA GLY A 32 -9.05 1.29 3.27
C GLY A 32 -9.61 0.10 4.05
N THR A 33 -9.56 -1.11 3.48
CA THR A 33 -9.96 -2.33 4.19
C THR A 33 -8.82 -2.81 5.11
N PRO A 34 -9.12 -3.49 6.23
CA PRO A 34 -8.09 -3.97 7.14
C PRO A 34 -7.08 -4.92 6.48
N GLU A 35 -7.53 -5.78 5.54
CA GLU A 35 -6.63 -6.62 4.75
C GLU A 35 -5.71 -5.80 3.83
N ALA A 36 -6.24 -4.74 3.21
CA ALA A 36 -5.46 -3.90 2.31
C ALA A 36 -4.41 -3.10 3.07
N LEU A 37 -4.79 -2.48 4.19
CA LEU A 37 -3.88 -1.72 5.04
C LEU A 37 -2.76 -2.61 5.59
N LYS A 38 -3.08 -3.83 6.04
CA LYS A 38 -2.07 -4.77 6.52
C LYS A 38 -1.08 -5.15 5.42
N ALA A 39 -1.55 -5.38 4.19
CA ALA A 39 -0.69 -5.71 3.07
C ALA A 39 0.25 -4.55 2.69
N VAL A 40 -0.24 -3.30 2.76
CA VAL A 40 0.58 -2.09 2.56
C VAL A 40 1.63 -1.95 3.65
N GLU A 41 1.26 -2.16 4.92
CA GLU A 41 2.18 -2.07 6.06
C GLU A 41 3.31 -3.10 5.95
N GLU A 42 2.99 -4.35 5.60
CA GLU A 42 4.01 -5.39 5.37
C GLU A 42 4.93 -5.03 4.18
N TYR A 43 4.37 -4.46 3.11
CA TYR A 43 5.15 -3.98 1.96
C TYR A 43 6.09 -2.82 2.34
N GLN A 44 5.60 -1.83 3.09
CA GLN A 44 6.38 -0.69 3.57
C GLN A 44 7.48 -1.12 4.56
N SER A 45 7.16 -2.07 5.45
CA SER A 45 8.14 -2.65 6.38
C SER A 45 9.29 -3.34 5.63
N ARG A 46 8.97 -4.07 4.54
CA ARG A 46 9.97 -4.69 3.66
C ARG A 46 10.81 -3.70 2.86
N GLN A 47 10.27 -2.54 2.53
CA GLN A 47 11.01 -1.50 1.81
C GLN A 47 11.88 -0.62 2.72
N GLN A 48 11.95 -0.89 4.03
CA GLN A 48 12.70 -0.13 5.04
C GLN A 48 12.70 1.38 4.73
N TYR A 49 11.65 2.06 5.19
CA TYR A 49 11.72 3.50 5.45
C TYR A 49 11.88 4.36 4.18
N THR A 50 10.80 4.52 3.43
CA THR A 50 10.65 5.74 2.61
C THR A 50 9.46 6.51 3.15
N ASP A 51 9.76 7.72 3.59
CA ASP A 51 8.90 8.73 4.17
C ASP A 51 8.52 8.51 5.64
N THR A 52 8.94 9.37 6.58
CA THR A 52 8.30 10.68 6.75
C THR A 52 6.83 10.60 6.33
N PHE A 53 6.04 9.74 6.99
CA PHE A 53 4.63 10.03 7.11
C PHE A 53 4.57 11.41 7.77
N THR A 54 4.49 12.40 6.89
CA THR A 54 4.00 13.73 7.15
C THR A 54 2.59 13.50 7.65
N LYS A 55 2.51 13.12 8.94
CA LYS A 55 1.50 13.64 9.82
C LYS A 55 1.34 15.11 9.45
N PRO A 56 0.12 15.59 9.24
CA PRO A 56 -0.10 16.99 8.95
C PRO A 56 0.66 17.81 9.98
N VAL A 57 1.31 18.88 9.52
CA VAL A 57 1.79 19.98 10.37
C VAL A 57 0.72 20.24 11.42
N GLY A 58 1.05 19.89 12.66
CA GLY A 58 0.12 19.76 13.77
C GLY A 58 0.87 19.48 15.05
N ASP A 59 2.04 20.08 15.19
CA ASP A 59 2.64 20.40 16.47
C ASP A 59 2.42 21.92 16.65
N GLU A 60 1.77 22.25 17.78
CA GLU A 60 1.33 23.54 18.35
C GLU A 60 2.08 24.82 17.96
#